data_AF-A0A7S1SKS5-F1
#
_entry.id   AF-A0A7S1SKS5-F1
#
_cell.length_a   1.000
_cell.length_b   1.000
_cell.length_c   1.000
_cell.angle_alpha   90.00
_cell.angle_beta   90.00
_cell.angle_gamma   90.00
#
_symmetry.space_group_name_H-M   'P 1'
#
loop_
_entity.id
_entity.type
_entity.pdbx_description
1 polymer ?
#
loop_
_entity_poly.entity_id
_entity_poly.type
_entity_poly.pdbx_seq_one_letter_code
_entity_poly.pdbx_strand_id
1 'polypeptide(L)'
;MSSALESLLGTCKALFLLLVLLLSPAAPTATAAVLSARGKFVWAPRDATDVYPSEISRAHANAVAPTPIVVWHGLGDSCCNPDSIGGVVDAIKQHLPGVFVHSIATGDGESSDRYSSFFGNVNTQVENVCAELASMPELADGYNAVGFSQGGQFLRAGCPALS
;
A
#
# COMPACT_ATOMS: atom_id res chain seq x y z
N MET A 1 3.29 49.52 -9.98
CA MET A 1 1.99 49.03 -9.48
C MET A 1 2.02 47.52 -9.17
N SER A 2 3.03 47.02 -8.44
CA SER A 2 3.14 45.56 -8.15
C SER A 2 3.35 45.24 -6.66
N SER A 3 3.87 46.16 -5.85
CA SER A 3 4.15 45.90 -4.43
C SER A 3 2.95 46.08 -3.49
N ALA A 4 1.94 46.85 -3.90
CA ALA A 4 0.74 47.08 -3.09
C ALA A 4 -0.28 45.92 -3.15
N LEU A 5 -0.27 45.13 -4.23
CA LEU A 5 -1.23 44.05 -4.46
C LEU A 5 -0.87 42.77 -3.66
N GLU A 6 0.42 42.49 -3.49
CA GLU A 6 0.87 41.32 -2.71
C GLU A 6 0.68 41.48 -1.20
N SER A 7 0.78 42.71 -0.68
CA SER A 7 0.53 43.01 0.74
C SER A 7 -0.96 42.90 1.11
N LEU A 8 -1.85 43.24 0.18
CA LEU A 8 -3.31 43.13 0.35
C LEU A 8 -3.81 41.68 0.30
N LEU A 9 -3.15 40.83 -0.51
CA LEU A 9 -3.52 39.42 -0.65
C LEU A 9 -3.00 38.57 0.55
N GLY A 10 -1.85 38.93 1.10
CA GLY A 10 -1.29 38.30 2.31
C GLY A 10 -2.12 38.58 3.57
N THR A 11 -2.64 39.80 3.71
CA THR A 11 -3.48 40.19 4.85
C THR A 11 -4.88 39.54 4.81
N CYS A 12 -5.46 39.31 3.61
CA CYS A 12 -6.71 38.56 3.48
C CYS A 12 -6.58 37.08 3.89
N LYS A 13 -5.45 36.43 3.61
CA LYS A 13 -5.23 35.01 3.91
C LYS A 13 -5.04 34.76 5.42
N ALA A 14 -4.35 35.69 6.09
CA ALA A 14 -4.20 35.65 7.55
C ALA A 14 -5.51 35.93 8.28
N LEU A 15 -6.33 36.86 7.77
CA LEU A 15 -7.63 37.20 8.37
C LEU A 15 -8.65 36.06 8.21
N PHE A 16 -8.60 35.31 7.10
CA PHE A 16 -9.46 34.13 6.89
C PHE A 16 -9.09 32.97 7.82
N LEU A 17 -7.79 32.74 8.08
CA LEU A 17 -7.34 31.72 9.05
C LEU A 17 -7.72 32.09 10.50
N LEU A 18 -7.64 33.38 10.85
CA LEU A 18 -8.01 33.86 12.19
C LEU A 18 -9.53 33.79 12.43
N LEU A 19 -10.33 34.03 11.39
CA LEU A 19 -11.79 33.94 11.47
C LEU A 19 -12.28 32.49 11.63
N VAL A 20 -11.63 31.52 10.96
CA VAL A 20 -11.94 30.08 11.08
C VAL A 20 -11.58 29.52 12.46
N LEU A 21 -10.54 30.04 13.12
CA LEU A 21 -10.14 29.60 14.45
C LEU A 21 -10.98 30.21 15.59
N LEU A 22 -11.57 31.39 15.40
CA LEU A 22 -12.34 32.09 16.44
C LEU A 22 -13.85 31.76 16.46
N LEU A 23 -14.35 31.04 15.45
CA LEU A 23 -15.79 30.71 15.32
C LEU A 23 -16.12 29.22 15.46
N SER A 24 -15.16 28.37 15.84
CA SER A 24 -15.42 26.93 16.02
C SER A 24 -15.65 26.60 17.50
N PRO A 25 -16.90 26.34 17.93
CA PRO A 25 -17.16 25.84 19.27
C PRO A 25 -16.88 24.33 19.31
N ALA A 26 -16.24 23.90 20.39
CA ALA A 26 -15.98 22.51 20.78
C ALA A 26 -14.73 21.85 20.16
N ALA A 27 -13.72 21.74 21.02
CA ALA A 27 -12.75 20.66 20.97
C ALA A 27 -13.44 19.33 21.32
N PRO A 28 -13.28 18.28 20.50
CA PRO A 28 -13.35 16.92 21.00
C PRO A 28 -11.93 16.41 21.24
N THR A 29 -11.67 16.08 22.50
CA THR A 29 -10.62 15.15 22.92
C THR A 29 -10.81 13.85 22.12
N ALA A 30 -9.93 13.61 21.14
CA ALA A 30 -9.91 12.38 20.37
C ALA A 30 -9.32 11.25 21.22
N THR A 31 -10.16 10.66 22.08
CA THR A 31 -9.93 9.33 22.63
C THR A 31 -10.44 8.31 21.61
N ALA A 32 -9.62 7.29 21.35
CA ALA A 32 -9.72 6.37 20.23
C ALA A 32 -11.01 5.53 20.15
N ALA A 33 -11.39 5.17 18.92
CA ALA A 33 -12.11 3.94 18.62
C ALA A 33 -11.68 3.45 17.22
N VAL A 34 -10.59 2.67 17.16
CA VAL A 34 -10.34 1.75 16.05
C VAL A 34 -10.74 0.37 16.56
N LEU A 35 -11.89 -0.09 16.08
CA LEU A 35 -12.37 -1.45 16.29
C LEU A 35 -11.53 -2.38 15.42
N SER A 36 -10.39 -2.85 15.93
CA SER A 36 -9.67 -3.99 15.33
C SER A 36 -10.24 -5.26 15.92
N ALA A 37 -10.99 -5.99 15.08
CA ALA A 37 -11.35 -7.37 15.35
C ALA A 37 -10.06 -8.20 15.33
N ARG A 38 -9.60 -8.57 16.53
CA ARG A 38 -8.61 -9.63 16.81
C ARG A 38 -7.33 -9.61 15.94
N GLY A 39 -6.46 -8.67 16.27
CA GLY A 39 -5.02 -8.85 16.14
C GLY A 39 -4.35 -8.25 17.36
N LYS A 40 -3.57 -9.03 18.13
CA LYS A 40 -2.75 -8.46 19.22
C LYS A 40 -1.68 -7.58 18.58
N PHE A 41 -1.97 -6.30 18.44
CA PHE A 41 -0.97 -5.31 18.04
C PHE A 41 -0.07 -5.03 19.26
N VAL A 42 0.98 -5.84 19.41
CA VAL A 42 2.05 -5.55 20.37
C VAL A 42 2.99 -4.55 19.71
N TRP A 43 2.88 -3.28 20.08
CA TRP A 43 3.92 -2.30 19.80
C TRP A 43 5.07 -2.55 20.77
N ALA A 44 6.03 -3.38 20.38
CA ALA A 44 7.31 -3.45 21.08
C ALA A 44 8.15 -2.23 20.66
N PRO A 45 8.70 -1.43 21.61
CA PRO A 45 9.66 -0.38 21.28
C PRO A 45 10.89 -1.03 20.60
N ARG A 46 11.34 -0.47 19.48
CA ARG A 46 12.63 -0.85 18.88
C ARG A 46 13.74 -0.29 19.77
N ASP A 47 14.25 -1.10 20.68
CA ASP A 47 15.53 -0.80 21.33
C ASP A 47 16.67 -1.04 20.32
N ALA A 48 17.59 -0.08 20.24
CA ALA A 48 18.66 -0.04 19.23
C ALA A 48 19.81 -1.04 19.46
N THR A 49 19.57 -2.10 20.24
CA THR A 49 20.57 -3.13 20.60
C THR A 49 20.18 -4.54 20.20
N ASP A 50 19.15 -4.71 19.36
CA ASP A 50 18.83 -6.02 18.78
C ASP A 50 19.83 -6.37 17.65
N VAL A 51 21.07 -6.61 18.07
CA VAL A 51 22.03 -7.41 17.31
C VAL A 51 21.48 -8.82 17.33
N TYR A 52 20.55 -9.12 16.43
CA TYR A 52 20.17 -10.50 16.16
C TYR A 52 21.44 -11.24 15.73
N PRO A 53 21.88 -12.26 16.48
CA PRO A 53 22.90 -13.16 15.98
C PRO A 53 22.36 -13.73 14.67
N SER A 54 23.14 -13.60 13.58
CA SER A 54 22.74 -14.04 12.24
C SER A 54 22.27 -15.50 12.19
N GLU A 55 22.69 -16.31 13.18
CA GLU A 55 22.29 -17.70 13.34
C GLU A 55 20.88 -17.87 13.94
N ILE A 56 20.45 -17.03 14.87
CA ILE A 56 19.12 -17.10 15.50
C ILE A 56 18.03 -16.62 14.52
N SER A 57 18.30 -15.57 13.73
CA SER A 57 17.37 -15.14 12.67
C SER A 57 17.24 -16.17 11.55
N ARG A 58 18.33 -16.88 11.21
CA ARG A 58 18.27 -17.98 10.24
C ARG A 58 17.53 -19.20 10.77
N ALA A 59 17.66 -19.51 12.06
CA ALA A 59 16.92 -20.60 12.69
C ALA A 59 15.41 -20.33 12.78
N HIS A 60 14.98 -19.09 13.03
CA HIS A 60 13.57 -18.69 12.97
C HIS A 60 13.03 -18.62 11.52
N ALA A 61 13.83 -18.13 10.57
CA ALA A 61 13.48 -18.14 9.15
C ALA A 61 13.34 -19.55 8.55
N ASN A 62 14.00 -20.55 9.15
CA ASN A 62 13.88 -21.96 8.75
C ASN A 62 12.60 -22.65 9.28
N ALA A 63 11.83 -22.00 10.17
CA ALA A 63 10.67 -22.59 10.81
C ALA A 63 9.32 -21.99 10.36
N VAL A 64 9.31 -20.81 9.73
CA VAL A 64 8.10 -20.13 9.26
C VAL A 64 8.32 -19.67 7.82
N ALA A 65 7.49 -20.17 6.89
CA ALA A 65 7.53 -19.71 5.50
C ALA A 65 7.31 -18.19 5.44
N PRO A 66 8.03 -17.43 4.61
CA PRO A 66 7.84 -15.99 4.51
C PRO A 66 6.40 -15.67 4.12
N THR A 67 5.81 -14.65 4.77
CA THR A 67 4.46 -14.18 4.43
C THR A 67 4.39 -13.82 2.94
N PRO A 68 3.38 -14.32 2.19
CA PRO A 68 3.20 -14.03 0.77
C PRO A 68 3.18 -12.54 0.46
N ILE A 69 3.56 -12.18 -0.77
CA ILE A 69 3.59 -10.80 -1.24
C ILE A 69 2.79 -10.66 -2.53
N VAL A 70 1.84 -9.74 -2.53
CA VAL A 70 1.09 -9.32 -3.71
C VAL A 70 1.64 -8.00 -4.22
N VAL A 71 1.91 -7.90 -5.51
CA VAL A 71 2.44 -6.71 -6.16
C VAL A 71 1.44 -6.19 -7.19
N TRP A 72 1.15 -4.89 -7.17
CA TRP A 72 0.35 -4.23 -8.21
C TRP A 72 1.17 -3.13 -8.89
N HIS A 73 1.39 -3.30 -10.19
CA HIS A 73 2.12 -2.34 -11.01
C HIS A 73 1.39 -0.99 -11.17
N GLY A 74 2.12 0.00 -11.69
CA GLY A 74 1.60 1.34 -11.97
C GLY A 74 1.10 1.52 -13.41
N LEU A 75 0.67 2.76 -13.69
CA LEU A 75 0.25 3.19 -15.04
C LEU A 75 1.36 2.94 -16.07
N GLY A 76 1.01 2.30 -17.18
CA GLY A 76 1.89 2.10 -18.32
C GLY A 76 2.96 1.04 -18.14
N ASP A 77 2.85 0.21 -17.10
CA ASP A 77 3.67 -0.97 -16.89
C ASP A 77 2.81 -2.25 -16.94
N SER A 78 3.42 -3.41 -16.71
CA SER A 78 2.74 -4.71 -16.63
C SER A 78 3.19 -5.50 -15.39
N CYS A 79 2.52 -6.61 -15.09
CA CYS A 79 2.89 -7.55 -14.02
C CYS A 79 4.36 -8.02 -14.09
N CYS A 80 4.93 -8.05 -15.29
CA CYS A 80 5.96 -9.01 -15.60
C CYS A 80 7.15 -8.43 -16.40
N ASN A 81 7.13 -7.12 -16.67
CA ASN A 81 8.21 -6.42 -17.36
C ASN A 81 9.55 -6.59 -16.61
N PRO A 82 10.57 -7.25 -17.19
CA PRO A 82 11.83 -7.56 -16.50
C PRO A 82 12.61 -6.32 -16.06
N ASP A 83 12.47 -5.20 -16.78
CA ASP A 83 13.15 -3.94 -16.45
C ASP A 83 12.42 -3.11 -15.38
N SER A 84 11.26 -3.59 -14.89
CA SER A 84 10.44 -2.91 -13.88
C SER A 84 9.91 -3.92 -12.84
N ILE A 85 8.61 -4.23 -12.86
CA ILE A 85 7.96 -5.04 -11.81
C ILE A 85 8.45 -6.49 -11.82
N GLY A 86 8.79 -7.05 -12.98
CA GLY A 86 9.46 -8.35 -13.07
C GLY A 86 10.78 -8.36 -12.29
N GLY A 87 11.62 -7.33 -12.48
CA GLY A 87 12.86 -7.15 -11.73
C GLY A 87 12.65 -6.96 -10.22
N VAL A 88 11.57 -6.27 -9.82
CA VAL A 88 11.18 -6.16 -8.41
C VAL A 88 10.80 -7.53 -7.82
N VAL A 89 9.98 -8.31 -8.53
CA VAL A 89 9.59 -9.66 -8.11
C VAL A 89 10.80 -10.58 -7.97
N ASP A 90 11.73 -10.51 -8.92
CA ASP A 90 12.96 -11.28 -8.89
C ASP A 90 13.85 -10.88 -7.70
N ALA A 91 13.99 -9.59 -7.42
CA ALA A 91 14.72 -9.09 -6.25
C ALA A 91 14.07 -9.56 -4.93
N ILE A 92 12.73 -9.55 -4.84
CA ILE A 92 12.00 -10.07 -3.66
C ILE A 92 12.33 -11.54 -3.46
N LYS A 93 12.21 -12.36 -4.51
CA LYS A 93 12.49 -13.81 -4.44
C LYS A 93 13.96 -14.10 -4.10
N GLN A 94 14.89 -13.27 -4.57
CA GLN A 94 16.30 -13.39 -4.26
C GLN A 94 16.61 -13.14 -2.78
N HIS A 95 15.94 -12.14 -2.17
CA HIS A 95 16.18 -11.76 -0.78
C HIS A 95 15.33 -12.53 0.24
N LEU A 96 14.20 -13.11 -0.19
CA LEU A 96 13.28 -13.90 0.64
C LEU A 96 13.09 -15.29 0.02
N PRO A 97 14.04 -16.22 0.19
CA PRO A 97 13.95 -17.55 -0.41
C PRO A 97 12.71 -18.28 0.11
N GLY A 98 11.93 -18.86 -0.81
CA GLY A 98 10.71 -19.61 -0.49
C GLY A 98 9.44 -18.76 -0.31
N VAL A 99 9.52 -17.43 -0.50
CA VAL A 99 8.32 -16.57 -0.49
C VAL A 99 7.45 -16.81 -1.73
N PHE A 100 6.13 -16.85 -1.53
CA PHE A 100 5.17 -16.74 -2.63
C PHE A 100 5.01 -15.26 -3.03
N VAL A 101 5.22 -14.96 -4.31
CA VAL A 101 5.00 -13.61 -4.85
C VAL A 101 4.03 -13.71 -6.02
N HIS A 102 2.92 -12.98 -5.92
CA HIS A 102 1.96 -12.82 -7.01
C HIS A 102 2.01 -11.38 -7.53
N SER A 103 2.29 -11.23 -8.82
CA SER A 103 2.25 -9.93 -9.51
C SER A 103 0.94 -9.84 -10.28
N ILE A 104 0.09 -8.90 -9.88
CA ILE A 104 -1.25 -8.72 -10.43
C ILE A 104 -1.15 -8.31 -11.90
N ALA A 105 -1.92 -8.99 -12.74
CA ALA A 105 -2.18 -8.62 -14.12
C ALA A 105 -3.69 -8.37 -14.31
N THR A 106 -4.03 -7.34 -15.05
CA THR A 106 -5.41 -6.93 -15.36
C THR A 106 -5.77 -7.11 -16.83
N GLY A 107 -4.93 -7.80 -17.59
CA GLY A 107 -5.15 -8.13 -19.00
C GLY A 107 -4.40 -9.39 -19.43
N ASP A 108 -4.83 -9.97 -20.55
CA ASP A 108 -4.25 -11.20 -21.10
C ASP A 108 -2.90 -10.93 -21.76
N GLY A 109 -1.83 -11.10 -20.97
CA GLY A 109 -0.45 -10.85 -21.39
C GLY A 109 -0.02 -9.39 -21.22
N GLU A 110 1.29 -9.16 -21.21
CA GLU A 110 1.90 -7.88 -20.81
C GLU A 110 1.41 -6.66 -21.61
N SER A 111 1.16 -6.83 -22.92
CA SER A 111 0.66 -5.74 -23.75
C SER A 111 -0.76 -5.33 -23.39
N SER A 112 -1.64 -6.31 -23.13
CA SER A 112 -3.02 -6.04 -22.71
C SER A 112 -3.06 -5.46 -21.30
N ASP A 113 -2.22 -5.98 -20.40
CA ASP A 113 -2.10 -5.51 -19.01
C ASP A 113 -1.61 -4.06 -18.93
N ARG A 114 -0.62 -3.72 -19.76
CA ARG A 114 -0.19 -2.33 -19.93
C ARG A 114 -1.31 -1.44 -20.46
N TYR A 115 -2.08 -1.91 -21.44
CA TYR A 115 -3.18 -1.13 -22.01
C TYR A 115 -4.32 -0.93 -21.00
N SER A 116 -4.70 -1.97 -20.25
CA SER A 116 -5.74 -1.91 -19.22
C SER A 116 -5.35 -0.98 -18.08
N SER A 117 -4.06 -0.79 -17.80
CA SER A 117 -3.60 0.19 -16.80
C SER A 117 -4.02 1.64 -17.12
N PHE A 118 -4.18 1.98 -18.41
CA PHE A 118 -4.60 3.31 -18.88
C PHE A 118 -6.11 3.43 -19.06
N PHE A 119 -6.74 2.41 -19.65
CA PHE A 119 -8.11 2.52 -20.17
C PHE A 119 -9.11 1.58 -19.49
N GLY A 120 -8.66 0.71 -18.59
CA GLY A 120 -9.53 -0.19 -17.86
C GLY A 120 -10.38 0.52 -16.80
N ASN A 121 -11.53 -0.05 -16.50
CA ASN A 121 -12.36 0.42 -15.40
C ASN A 121 -11.77 -0.06 -14.07
N VAL A 122 -11.34 0.88 -13.22
CA VAL A 122 -10.68 0.57 -11.94
C VAL A 122 -11.58 -0.22 -10.99
N ASN A 123 -12.89 0.05 -10.96
CA ASN A 123 -13.79 -0.68 -10.07
C ASN A 123 -13.87 -2.16 -10.48
N THR A 124 -14.03 -2.43 -11.78
CA THR A 124 -14.02 -3.80 -12.31
C THR A 124 -12.66 -4.48 -12.10
N GLN A 125 -11.55 -3.75 -12.24
CA GLN A 125 -10.22 -4.30 -11.96
C GLN A 125 -10.08 -4.71 -10.49
N VAL A 126 -10.46 -3.84 -9.55
CA VAL A 126 -10.41 -4.15 -8.13
C VAL A 126 -11.30 -5.36 -7.81
N GLU A 127 -12.52 -5.41 -8.32
CA GLU A 127 -13.42 -6.56 -8.13
C GLU A 127 -12.82 -7.87 -8.64
N ASN A 128 -12.27 -7.88 -9.87
CA ASN A 128 -11.68 -9.07 -10.48
C ASN A 128 -10.42 -9.53 -9.74
N VAL A 129 -9.52 -8.60 -9.41
CA VAL A 129 -8.30 -8.88 -8.65
C VAL A 129 -8.65 -9.44 -7.28
N CYS A 130 -9.68 -8.91 -6.63
CA CYS A 130 -10.11 -9.44 -5.34
C CYS A 130 -10.66 -10.86 -5.42
N ALA A 131 -11.43 -11.18 -6.46
CA ALA A 131 -11.90 -12.54 -6.69
C ALA A 131 -10.73 -13.50 -6.99
N GLU A 132 -9.75 -13.03 -7.78
CA GLU A 132 -8.54 -13.79 -8.09
C GLU A 132 -7.72 -14.07 -6.82
N LEU A 133 -7.37 -13.06 -6.04
CA LEU A 133 -6.57 -13.21 -4.81
C LEU A 133 -7.28 -14.10 -3.78
N ALA A 134 -8.60 -13.99 -3.66
CA ALA A 134 -9.39 -14.85 -2.75
C ALA A 134 -9.41 -16.33 -3.18
N SER A 135 -9.12 -16.63 -4.45
CA SER A 135 -9.05 -18.00 -4.96
C SER A 135 -7.70 -18.68 -4.72
N MET A 136 -6.67 -17.92 -4.31
CA MET A 136 -5.32 -18.43 -4.11
C MET A 136 -5.16 -19.00 -2.69
N PRO A 137 -4.97 -20.32 -2.51
CA PRO A 137 -4.79 -20.92 -1.19
C PRO A 137 -3.53 -20.41 -0.47
N GLU A 138 -2.52 -19.97 -1.21
CA GLU A 138 -1.29 -19.39 -0.66
C GLU A 138 -1.55 -18.09 0.11
N LEU A 139 -2.65 -17.39 -0.19
CA LEU A 139 -3.00 -16.09 0.41
C LEU A 139 -4.03 -16.22 1.56
N ALA A 140 -4.50 -17.43 1.85
CA ALA A 140 -5.59 -17.68 2.80
C ALA A 140 -5.25 -17.24 4.24
N ASP A 141 -3.99 -17.39 4.65
CA ASP A 141 -3.48 -16.98 5.96
C ASP A 141 -2.98 -15.52 6.00
N GLY A 142 -3.31 -14.75 4.97
CA GLY A 142 -2.93 -13.34 4.83
C GLY A 142 -1.68 -13.13 3.97
N TYR A 143 -1.49 -11.89 3.54
CA TYR A 143 -0.40 -11.49 2.66
C TYR A 143 0.01 -10.03 2.88
N ASN A 144 1.24 -9.70 2.52
CA ASN A 144 1.68 -8.32 2.36
C ASN A 144 1.34 -7.83 0.96
N ALA A 145 1.03 -6.55 0.80
CA ALA A 145 0.73 -5.97 -0.50
C ALA A 145 1.59 -4.73 -0.77
N VAL A 146 2.16 -4.65 -1.97
CA VAL A 146 3.01 -3.54 -2.42
C VAL A 146 2.47 -3.01 -3.75
N GLY A 147 2.06 -1.74 -3.76
CA GLY A 147 1.54 -1.09 -4.95
C GLY A 147 2.45 0.03 -5.43
N PHE A 148 2.69 0.08 -6.73
CA PHE A 148 3.52 1.09 -7.37
C PHE A 148 2.64 2.17 -8.02
N SER A 149 2.92 3.43 -7.73
CA SER A 149 2.15 4.57 -8.27
C SER A 149 0.64 4.39 -8.04
N GLN A 150 -0.20 4.29 -9.10
CA GLN A 150 -1.64 4.07 -8.96
C GLN A 150 -2.00 2.74 -8.29
N GLY A 151 -1.15 1.70 -8.45
CA GLY A 151 -1.40 0.37 -7.86
C GLY A 151 -1.48 0.41 -6.33
N GLY A 152 -0.81 1.36 -5.66
CA GLY A 152 -0.93 1.54 -4.21
C GLY A 152 -2.31 2.03 -3.78
N GLN A 153 -2.94 2.89 -4.61
CA GLN A 153 -4.30 3.34 -4.35
C GLN A 153 -5.32 2.24 -4.65
N PHE A 154 -5.05 1.40 -5.66
CA PHE A 154 -5.91 0.27 -6.02
C PHE A 154 -5.91 -0.81 -4.94
N LEU A 155 -4.74 -1.15 -4.39
CA LEU A 155 -4.64 -2.02 -3.23
C LEU A 155 -5.35 -1.44 -1.99
N ARG A 156 -5.32 -0.11 -1.80
CA ARG A 156 -6.04 0.54 -0.68
C ARG A 156 -7.54 0.58 -0.88
N ALA A 157 -8.04 0.62 -2.12
CA ALA A 157 -9.48 0.49 -2.37
C ALA A 157 -10.03 -0.79 -1.73
N GLY A 158 -9.15 -1.80 -1.55
CA GLY A 158 -9.40 -2.99 -0.75
C GLY A 158 -10.34 -3.95 -1.46
N CYS A 159 -10.47 -5.14 -0.89
CA CYS A 159 -11.41 -6.13 -1.38
C CYS A 159 -12.69 -6.09 -0.54
N PRO A 160 -13.83 -5.69 -1.11
CA PRO A 160 -15.11 -5.74 -0.40
C PRO A 160 -15.45 -7.17 0.06
N ALA A 161 -14.92 -8.19 -0.61
CA ALA A 161 -15.14 -9.60 -0.29
C ALA A 161 -14.21 -10.19 0.78
N LEU A 162 -13.19 -9.44 1.23
CA LEU A 162 -12.23 -9.88 2.27
C LEU A 162 -12.40 -9.12 3.60
N SER A 163 -13.45 -8.31 3.75
CA SER A 163 -13.77 -7.56 4.99
C SER A 163 -14.86 -8.21 5.82
#